data_AF-A0A521GSN2-F1
#
_entry.id   AF-A0A521GSN2-F1
#
_cell.length_a   1.000
_cell.length_b   1.000
_cell.length_c   1.000
_cell.angle_alpha   90.00
_cell.angle_beta   90.00
_cell.angle_gamma   90.00
#
_symmetry.space_group_name_H-M   'P 1'
#
loop_
_entity.id
_entity.type
_entity.pdbx_description
1 polymer ?
#
loop_
_entity_poly.entity_id
_entity_poly.type
_entity_poly.pdbx_seq_one_letter_code
_entity_poly.pdbx_strand_id
1 'polypeptide(L)'
;MSSMKTNNSDERGIVSFMVTLIMMLVISLIVIGFAQVARRNQREALDRQLSTQAYYAAESGVNDAVKVISSGAITDLYTNASYTTDCNALPTALAGLGTQSVLNSSGTANVKYTCLLVSSKLKTINWTLVGNQESVAAPLTLNGNLTRLQIEWEASGSQKNPASCGAATSLPRTSAWACDYAMLRVDLTQATSLGGNAAQNLSNNTVSFYLRPVVSGASPTSTVSDFSFGSSPTTRARSSGVTCNSTTGKCVATLTFSGGASSSQYYLRLGALYNDASKVSISGNVNGATIATFSDAQIAVDATGKAEDQLRRIAVRLPVKSSTLPASALQTNSTICKTFTTGSGLPTPAASITGANSLCP
;
A
#
# COMPACT_ATOMS: atom_id res chain seq x y z
N MET A 1 68.39 -87.13 13.59
CA MET A 1 67.55 -86.11 12.91
C MET A 1 66.71 -85.43 13.98
N SER A 2 67.14 -84.26 14.44
CA SER A 2 66.42 -83.46 15.44
C SER A 2 65.47 -82.53 14.70
N SER A 3 64.16 -82.70 14.91
CA SER A 3 63.12 -81.92 14.23
C SER A 3 63.04 -80.54 14.86
N MET A 4 63.45 -79.52 14.10
CA MET A 4 63.31 -78.11 14.44
C MET A 4 61.82 -77.74 14.44
N LYS A 5 61.26 -77.53 15.64
CA LYS A 5 59.90 -76.99 15.82
C LYS A 5 59.91 -75.50 15.47
N THR A 6 59.44 -75.15 14.29
CA THR A 6 59.10 -73.76 13.92
C THR A 6 57.80 -73.38 14.63
N ASN A 7 57.89 -72.44 15.56
CA ASN A 7 56.75 -71.89 16.28
C ASN A 7 56.05 -70.89 15.36
N ASN A 8 55.01 -71.30 14.63
CA ASN A 8 54.13 -70.38 13.91
C ASN A 8 53.22 -69.72 14.94
N SER A 9 53.48 -68.45 15.26
CA SER A 9 52.59 -67.64 16.09
C SER A 9 51.31 -67.34 15.31
N ASP A 10 50.18 -67.90 15.78
CA ASP A 10 48.85 -67.63 15.22
C ASP A 10 48.41 -66.21 15.63
N GLU A 11 48.73 -65.21 14.81
CA GLU A 11 48.36 -63.79 15.00
C GLU A 11 46.84 -63.52 14.79
N ARG A 12 46.01 -64.55 14.62
CA ARG A 12 44.57 -64.39 14.31
C ARG A 12 43.79 -63.68 15.44
N GLY A 13 44.22 -63.85 16.69
CA GLY A 13 43.61 -63.19 17.85
C GLY A 13 43.84 -61.67 17.88
N ILE A 14 45.05 -61.21 17.56
CA ILE A 14 45.39 -59.78 17.58
C ILE A 14 44.70 -59.02 16.44
N VAL A 15 44.54 -59.66 15.27
CA VAL A 15 43.84 -59.09 14.11
C VAL A 15 42.35 -58.88 14.42
N SER A 16 41.69 -59.85 15.07
CA SER A 16 40.27 -59.70 15.46
C SER A 16 40.07 -58.56 16.46
N PHE A 17 40.98 -58.40 17.42
CA PHE A 17 40.92 -57.30 18.39
C PHE A 17 41.11 -55.93 17.71
N MET A 18 42.10 -55.82 16.83
CA MET A 18 42.38 -54.56 16.12
C MET A 18 41.21 -54.13 15.22
N VAL A 19 40.60 -55.07 14.49
CA VAL A 19 39.43 -54.77 13.65
C VAL A 19 38.25 -54.30 14.50
N THR A 20 37.97 -54.95 15.64
CA THR A 20 36.89 -54.51 16.54
C THR A 20 37.14 -53.12 17.12
N LEU A 21 38.38 -52.80 17.48
CA LEU A 21 38.75 -51.49 18.00
C LEU A 21 38.58 -50.40 16.94
N ILE A 22 39.03 -50.66 15.71
CA ILE A 22 38.86 -49.72 14.59
C ILE A 22 37.38 -49.56 14.25
N MET A 23 36.59 -50.64 14.21
CA MET A 23 35.15 -50.55 13.98
C MET A 23 34.43 -49.75 15.07
N MET A 24 34.75 -49.98 16.34
CA MET A 24 34.20 -49.17 17.45
C MET A 24 34.57 -47.70 17.30
N LEU A 25 35.79 -47.38 16.87
CA LEU A 25 36.25 -46.01 16.64
C LEU A 25 35.48 -45.35 15.49
N VAL A 26 35.35 -46.04 14.34
CA VAL A 26 34.64 -45.52 13.16
C VAL A 26 33.16 -45.29 13.46
N ILE A 27 32.48 -46.24 14.11
CA ILE A 27 31.06 -46.09 14.47
C ILE A 27 30.88 -44.91 15.44
N SER A 28 31.78 -44.74 16.41
CA SER A 28 31.73 -43.62 17.36
C SER A 28 31.85 -42.27 16.64
N LEU A 29 32.75 -42.15 15.65
CA LEU A 29 32.90 -40.93 14.85
C LEU A 29 31.65 -40.62 14.01
N ILE A 30 31.04 -41.63 13.42
CA ILE A 30 29.80 -41.48 12.63
C ILE A 30 28.65 -41.01 13.53
N VAL A 31 28.49 -41.61 14.72
CA VAL A 31 27.46 -41.21 15.69
C VAL A 31 27.66 -39.77 16.15
N ILE A 32 28.89 -39.35 16.44
CA ILE A 32 29.20 -37.95 16.79
C ILE A 32 28.87 -37.02 15.62
N GLY A 33 29.21 -37.41 14.38
CA GLY A 33 28.87 -36.65 13.18
C GLY A 33 27.37 -36.42 13.02
N PHE A 34 26.57 -37.49 13.12
CA PHE A 34 25.11 -37.37 13.07
C PHE A 34 24.53 -36.57 14.24
N ALA A 35 25.07 -36.74 15.45
CA ALA A 35 24.63 -35.99 16.62
C ALA A 35 24.87 -34.48 16.45
N GLN A 36 25.99 -34.08 15.83
CA GLN A 36 26.29 -32.68 15.54
C GLN A 36 25.31 -32.09 14.49
N VAL A 37 25.07 -32.84 13.40
CA VAL A 37 24.12 -32.42 12.35
C VAL A 37 22.70 -32.30 12.91
N ALA A 38 22.25 -33.28 13.69
CA ALA A 38 20.94 -33.26 14.32
C ALA A 38 20.76 -32.04 15.24
N ARG A 39 21.77 -31.71 16.06
CA ARG A 39 21.74 -30.51 16.93
C ARG A 39 21.65 -29.22 16.12
N ARG A 40 22.36 -29.12 14.99
CA ARG A 40 22.29 -27.94 14.11
C ARG A 40 20.90 -27.78 13.51
N ASN A 41 20.32 -28.86 12.99
CA ASN A 41 18.98 -28.85 12.40
C ASN A 41 17.89 -28.53 13.44
N GLN A 42 18.04 -29.02 14.68
CA GLN A 42 17.13 -28.69 15.78
C GLN A 42 17.15 -27.19 16.11
N ARG A 43 18.34 -26.58 16.16
CA ARG A 43 18.46 -25.13 16.37
C ARG A 43 17.86 -24.33 15.22
N GLU A 44 18.15 -24.72 13.98
CA GLU A 44 17.59 -24.05 12.81
C GLU A 44 16.06 -24.16 12.76
N ALA A 45 15.50 -25.33 13.09
CA ALA A 45 14.06 -25.53 13.17
C ALA A 45 13.43 -24.67 14.28
N LEU A 46 14.06 -24.60 15.46
CA LEU A 46 13.63 -23.75 16.56
C LEU A 46 13.67 -22.27 16.18
N ASP A 47 14.76 -21.80 15.56
CA ASP A 47 14.90 -20.41 15.12
C ASP A 47 13.84 -20.03 14.08
N ARG A 48 13.54 -20.92 13.13
CA ARG A 48 12.45 -20.73 12.17
C ARG A 48 11.10 -20.64 12.87
N GLN A 49 10.83 -21.53 13.83
CA GLN A 49 9.59 -21.51 14.61
C GLN A 49 9.44 -20.22 15.42
N LEU A 50 10.48 -19.79 16.14
CA LEU A 50 10.49 -18.53 16.89
C LEU A 50 10.33 -17.32 15.96
N SER A 51 10.94 -17.34 14.78
CA SER A 51 10.73 -16.33 13.74
C SER A 51 9.27 -16.19 13.34
N THR A 52 8.59 -17.31 13.08
CA THR A 52 7.18 -17.32 12.69
C THR A 52 6.29 -16.85 13.84
N GLN A 53 6.58 -17.23 15.08
CA GLN A 53 5.86 -16.75 16.26
C GLN A 53 6.00 -15.23 16.45
N ALA A 54 7.23 -14.70 16.28
CA ALA A 54 7.47 -13.27 16.33
C ALA A 54 6.75 -12.52 15.19
N TYR A 55 6.63 -13.13 14.00
CA TYR A 55 5.86 -12.57 12.90
C TYR A 55 4.37 -12.45 13.24
N TYR A 56 3.75 -13.52 13.75
CA TYR A 56 2.34 -13.48 14.17
C TYR A 56 2.09 -12.52 15.35
N ALA A 57 3.06 -12.36 16.24
CA ALA A 57 3.02 -11.35 17.29
C ALA A 57 2.94 -9.93 16.70
N ALA A 58 3.76 -9.64 15.69
CA ALA A 58 3.71 -8.35 15.01
C ALA A 58 2.38 -8.12 14.26
N GLU A 59 1.85 -9.14 13.57
CA GLU A 59 0.54 -9.05 12.90
C GLU A 59 -0.60 -8.76 13.88
N SER A 60 -0.55 -9.36 15.06
CA SER A 60 -1.55 -9.11 16.11
C SER A 60 -1.48 -7.66 16.60
N GLY A 61 -0.28 -7.11 16.77
CA GLY A 61 -0.11 -5.68 17.11
C GLY A 61 -0.66 -4.74 16.03
N VAL A 62 -0.52 -5.10 14.75
CA VAL A 62 -1.14 -4.37 13.64
C VAL A 62 -2.68 -4.44 13.73
N ASN A 63 -3.24 -5.62 14.00
CA ASN A 63 -4.69 -5.79 14.11
C ASN A 63 -5.27 -5.03 15.32
N ASP A 64 -4.56 -5.02 16.46
CA ASP A 64 -4.93 -4.22 17.63
C ASP A 64 -4.95 -2.73 17.26
N ALA A 65 -3.93 -2.23 16.54
CA ALA A 65 -3.93 -0.86 16.04
C ALA A 65 -5.14 -0.56 15.14
N VAL A 66 -5.44 -1.44 14.17
CA VAL A 66 -6.62 -1.31 13.29
C VAL A 66 -7.91 -1.22 14.10
N LYS A 67 -8.05 -2.03 15.15
CA LYS A 67 -9.23 -2.01 16.03
C LYS A 67 -9.36 -0.69 16.79
N VAL A 68 -8.25 -0.17 17.33
CA VAL A 68 -8.28 1.12 18.03
C VAL A 68 -8.62 2.26 17.06
N ILE A 69 -8.06 2.22 15.85
CA ILE A 69 -8.32 3.23 14.80
C ILE A 69 -9.77 3.18 14.31
N SER A 70 -10.31 1.99 14.06
CA SER A 70 -11.68 1.80 13.57
C SER A 70 -12.76 2.09 14.62
N SER A 71 -12.47 1.89 15.91
CA SER A 71 -13.40 2.23 17.00
C SER A 71 -13.57 3.74 17.21
N GLY A 72 -12.80 4.59 16.53
CA GLY A 72 -12.83 6.04 16.72
C GLY A 72 -12.31 6.49 18.08
N ALA A 73 -11.80 5.56 18.91
CA ALA A 73 -11.25 5.81 20.24
C ALA A 73 -10.00 6.68 20.24
N ILE A 74 -9.42 6.93 19.06
CA ILE A 74 -8.28 7.82 18.89
C ILE A 74 -8.73 9.14 18.25
N THR A 75 -9.39 9.99 19.03
CA THR A 75 -9.67 11.39 18.67
C THR A 75 -8.39 12.21 18.46
N ASP A 76 -7.27 11.75 19.02
CA ASP A 76 -5.98 12.44 19.02
C ASP A 76 -5.02 11.99 17.88
N LEU A 77 -5.43 11.09 16.97
CA LEU A 77 -4.66 10.68 15.79
C LEU A 77 -4.19 11.87 14.96
N TYR A 78 -4.98 12.94 14.94
CA TYR A 78 -4.79 14.08 14.05
C TYR A 78 -4.08 15.26 14.71
N THR A 79 -4.18 15.39 16.04
CA THR A 79 -3.64 16.49 16.84
C THR A 79 -2.20 16.21 17.28
N ASN A 80 -1.94 15.02 17.83
CA ASN A 80 -0.61 14.64 18.28
C ASN A 80 0.12 13.83 17.21
N ALA A 81 1.29 14.33 16.83
CA ALA A 81 2.24 13.63 16.00
C ALA A 81 2.47 12.22 16.55
N SER A 82 2.48 11.23 15.67
CA SER A 82 3.11 9.92 15.87
C SER A 82 2.77 9.26 17.21
N TYR A 83 1.80 8.35 17.21
CA TYR A 83 1.59 7.46 18.34
C TYR A 83 2.85 6.62 18.48
N THR A 84 3.64 7.06 19.47
CA THR A 84 4.94 6.60 19.92
C THR A 84 5.99 6.61 18.81
N THR A 85 6.97 7.51 18.92
CA THR A 85 8.25 7.37 18.21
C THR A 85 9.18 6.41 18.93
N ASP A 86 8.79 5.95 20.12
CA ASP A 86 9.61 5.19 21.04
C ASP A 86 8.88 3.94 21.51
N CYS A 87 9.53 2.78 21.36
CA CYS A 87 9.04 1.46 21.81
C CYS A 87 9.00 1.31 23.34
N ASN A 88 8.96 2.41 24.10
CA ASN A 88 9.09 2.44 25.55
C ASN A 88 7.75 2.37 26.28
N ALA A 89 6.63 2.62 25.58
CA ALA A 89 5.29 2.43 26.11
C ALA A 89 4.33 2.03 24.98
N LEU A 90 3.48 1.03 25.23
CA LEU A 90 2.32 0.79 24.37
C LEU A 90 1.40 2.02 24.48
N PRO A 91 0.82 2.53 23.37
CA PRO A 91 -0.10 3.65 23.45
C PRO A 91 -1.19 3.41 24.51
N THR A 92 -1.42 4.38 25.40
CA THR A 92 -2.45 4.30 26.46
C THR A 92 -3.86 4.03 25.93
N ALA A 93 -4.12 4.37 24.65
CA ALA A 93 -5.35 4.02 23.94
C ALA A 93 -5.55 2.50 23.74
N LEU A 94 -4.49 1.70 23.66
CA LEU A 94 -4.59 0.23 23.66
C LEU A 94 -4.98 -0.31 25.04
N ALA A 95 -4.53 0.33 26.13
CA ALA A 95 -4.85 -0.10 27.49
C ALA A 95 -6.36 0.00 27.81
N GLY A 96 -7.07 0.98 27.21
CA GLY A 96 -8.52 1.13 27.37
C GLY A 96 -9.37 0.08 26.64
N LEU A 97 -8.78 -0.66 25.69
CA LEU A 97 -9.46 -1.71 24.90
C LEU A 97 -9.17 -3.13 25.42
N GLY A 98 -8.45 -3.27 26.53
CA GLY A 98 -8.09 -4.57 27.11
C GLY A 98 -7.14 -5.39 26.25
N THR A 99 -6.50 -4.80 25.23
CA THR A 99 -5.53 -5.48 24.39
C THR A 99 -4.24 -5.67 25.17
N GLN A 100 -3.94 -6.92 25.52
CA GLN A 100 -2.67 -7.29 26.13
C GLN A 100 -1.63 -7.47 25.02
N SER A 101 -0.44 -6.89 25.19
CA SER A 101 0.67 -7.08 24.25
C SER A 101 1.17 -8.52 24.19
N VAL A 102 0.76 -9.34 25.16
CA VAL A 102 1.08 -10.76 25.29
C VAL A 102 -0.07 -11.58 24.72
N LEU A 103 0.23 -12.42 23.72
CA LEU A 103 -0.77 -13.24 23.02
C LEU A 103 -1.24 -14.47 23.83
N ASN A 104 -0.66 -14.68 25.01
CA ASN A 104 -1.07 -15.71 25.93
C ASN A 104 -0.99 -15.23 27.38
N SER A 105 -2.14 -15.03 28.02
CA SER A 105 -2.24 -14.69 29.45
C SER A 105 -1.89 -15.87 30.37
N SER A 106 -1.69 -17.09 29.85
CA SER A 106 -1.30 -18.28 30.61
C SER A 106 0.23 -18.52 30.60
N GLY A 107 1.03 -17.48 30.87
CA GLY A 107 2.35 -17.57 31.53
C GLY A 107 3.45 -18.48 30.97
N THR A 108 3.33 -19.10 29.80
CA THR A 108 4.31 -20.11 29.32
C THR A 108 4.92 -19.84 27.96
N ALA A 109 4.38 -18.91 27.17
CA ALA A 109 4.96 -18.50 25.90
C ALA A 109 5.29 -17.00 25.95
N ASN A 110 6.58 -16.65 25.89
CA ASN A 110 7.06 -15.26 25.87
C ASN A 110 6.89 -14.61 24.49
N VAL A 111 5.72 -14.83 23.87
CA VAL A 111 5.34 -14.32 22.55
C VAL A 111 4.50 -13.07 22.73
N LYS A 112 5.05 -11.93 22.34
CA LYS A 112 4.45 -10.61 22.52
C LYS A 112 4.90 -9.65 21.44
N TYR A 113 4.12 -8.61 21.16
CA TYR A 113 4.65 -7.45 20.45
C TYR A 113 5.23 -6.46 21.44
N THR A 114 6.46 -6.02 21.20
CA THR A 114 7.19 -5.11 22.08
C THR A 114 7.08 -3.67 21.63
N CYS A 115 6.77 -3.43 20.36
CA CYS A 115 6.69 -2.11 19.80
C CYS A 115 5.51 -2.00 18.83
N LEU A 116 4.78 -0.89 18.93
CA LEU A 116 3.71 -0.54 18.03
C LEU A 116 3.76 0.98 17.80
N LEU A 117 4.16 1.39 16.60
CA LEU A 117 4.26 2.78 16.18
C LEU A 117 3.13 3.05 15.16
N VAL A 118 2.35 4.11 15.37
CA VAL A 118 1.27 4.50 14.44
C VAL A 118 1.48 5.95 13.99
N SER A 119 1.71 6.13 12.70
CA SER A 119 1.90 7.43 12.06
C SER A 119 0.67 7.81 11.23
N SER A 120 -0.03 8.86 11.67
CA SER A 120 -1.19 9.44 10.99
C SER A 120 -0.86 10.56 10.00
N LYS A 121 0.34 11.13 10.11
CA LYS A 121 0.85 12.20 9.24
C LYS A 121 1.96 11.62 8.36
N LEU A 122 1.65 11.37 7.09
CA LEU A 122 2.57 10.75 6.14
C LEU A 122 3.10 11.80 5.16
N LYS A 123 4.39 11.72 4.81
CA LYS A 123 4.98 12.56 3.75
C LYS A 123 4.64 12.07 2.34
N THR A 124 4.21 10.81 2.23
CA THR A 124 3.91 10.16 0.96
C THR A 124 2.80 9.14 1.16
N ILE A 125 1.84 9.12 0.24
CA ILE A 125 0.73 8.17 0.22
C ILE A 125 0.89 7.24 -0.97
N ASN A 126 0.65 5.94 -0.76
CA ASN A 126 0.89 4.92 -1.78
C ASN A 126 -0.36 4.08 -2.04
N TRP A 127 -0.76 3.93 -3.30
CA TRP A 127 -1.85 3.05 -3.71
C TRP A 127 -1.44 2.11 -4.84
N THR A 128 -2.19 1.04 -4.99
CA THR A 128 -2.19 0.16 -6.15
C THR A 128 -3.49 0.37 -6.90
N LEU A 129 -3.45 0.56 -8.22
CA LEU A 129 -4.65 0.80 -9.02
C LEU A 129 -4.79 -0.30 -10.08
N VAL A 130 -5.99 -0.88 -10.17
CA VAL A 130 -6.35 -1.81 -11.23
C VAL A 130 -7.00 -1.04 -12.38
N GLY A 131 -6.50 -1.24 -13.59
CA GLY A 131 -6.89 -0.55 -14.81
C GLY A 131 -8.34 -0.80 -15.18
N ASN A 132 -9.06 0.27 -15.51
CA ASN A 132 -10.46 0.27 -15.98
C ASN A 132 -11.50 -0.34 -15.02
N GLN A 133 -11.11 -0.84 -13.85
CA GLN A 133 -12.01 -1.53 -12.93
C GLN A 133 -12.24 -0.75 -11.64
N GLU A 134 -11.23 -0.04 -11.15
CA GLU A 134 -11.27 0.60 -9.84
C GLU A 134 -10.79 2.05 -9.88
N SER A 135 -11.34 2.85 -8.98
CA SER A 135 -10.85 4.17 -8.63
C SER A 135 -10.73 4.26 -7.12
N VAL A 136 -9.64 4.83 -6.63
CA VAL A 136 -9.46 5.10 -5.20
C VAL A 136 -9.85 6.55 -4.95
N ALA A 137 -10.82 6.78 -4.06
CA ALA A 137 -11.16 8.11 -3.56
C ALA A 137 -10.67 8.26 -2.12
N ALA A 138 -9.94 9.32 -1.81
CA ALA A 138 -9.41 9.58 -0.47
C ALA A 138 -9.44 11.08 -0.15
N PRO A 139 -9.83 11.48 1.08
CA PRO A 139 -9.60 12.84 1.56
C PRO A 139 -8.10 13.06 1.80
N LEU A 140 -7.63 14.23 1.43
CA LEU A 140 -6.29 14.74 1.68
C LEU A 140 -6.40 15.97 2.58
N THR A 141 -6.03 15.80 3.85
CA THR A 141 -5.85 16.92 4.77
C THR A 141 -4.35 17.22 4.88
N LEU A 142 -3.98 18.48 4.74
CA LEU A 142 -2.61 18.96 4.64
C LEU A 142 -2.27 19.90 5.80
N ASN A 143 -0.99 19.96 6.15
CA ASN A 143 -0.45 20.87 7.17
C ASN A 143 -0.30 22.34 6.70
N GLY A 144 -0.86 22.69 5.55
CA GLY A 144 -0.77 24.03 4.97
C GLY A 144 -1.37 24.09 3.58
N ASN A 145 -1.16 25.22 2.92
CA ASN A 145 -1.71 25.51 1.60
C ASN A 145 -0.92 24.77 0.52
N LEU A 146 -1.56 23.86 -0.22
CA LEU A 146 -0.92 23.07 -1.27
C LEU A 146 -0.39 23.97 -2.39
N THR A 147 0.89 23.86 -2.70
CA THR A 147 1.54 24.59 -3.81
C THR A 147 2.00 23.69 -4.93
N ARG A 148 2.39 22.46 -4.60
CA ARG A 148 2.82 21.44 -5.56
C ARG A 148 2.32 20.08 -5.15
N LEU A 149 1.75 19.32 -6.09
CA LEU A 149 1.40 17.91 -5.92
C LEU A 149 2.16 17.10 -6.96
N GLN A 150 2.96 16.16 -6.53
CA GLN A 150 3.71 15.26 -7.38
C GLN A 150 3.09 13.87 -7.31
N ILE A 151 2.78 13.32 -8.49
CA ILE A 151 2.18 12.00 -8.66
C ILE A 151 3.17 11.16 -9.45
N GLU A 152 3.62 10.07 -8.84
CA GLU A 152 4.51 9.12 -9.46
C GLU A 152 3.80 7.79 -9.63
N TRP A 153 3.98 7.13 -10.78
CA TRP A 153 3.46 5.78 -10.95
C TRP A 153 4.36 4.87 -11.77
N GLU A 154 4.23 3.57 -11.50
CA GLU A 154 4.96 2.49 -12.14
C GLU A 154 4.00 1.57 -12.92
N ALA A 155 4.49 1.01 -14.03
CA ALA A 155 3.78 -0.04 -14.76
C ALA A 155 3.66 -1.31 -13.88
N SER A 156 2.59 -2.09 -14.08
CA SER A 156 2.36 -3.35 -13.36
C SER A 156 3.09 -4.57 -13.92
N GLY A 157 3.64 -4.47 -15.13
CA GLY A 157 4.34 -5.55 -15.83
C GLY A 157 5.86 -5.53 -15.70
N SER A 158 6.48 -6.61 -16.20
CA SER A 158 7.95 -6.78 -16.22
C SER A 158 8.66 -5.82 -17.18
N GLN A 159 7.95 -5.30 -18.19
CA GLN A 159 8.48 -4.33 -19.13
C GLN A 159 8.12 -2.91 -18.67
N LYS A 160 9.15 -2.12 -18.38
CA LYS A 160 9.04 -0.71 -17.96
C LYS A 160 9.51 0.22 -19.07
N ASN A 161 9.20 -0.10 -20.33
CA ASN A 161 9.75 0.63 -21.47
C ASN A 161 8.80 1.74 -21.95
N PRO A 162 9.13 3.02 -21.77
CA PRO A 162 8.28 4.12 -22.24
C PRO A 162 8.33 4.28 -23.77
N ALA A 163 9.22 3.59 -24.50
CA ALA A 163 9.36 3.68 -25.96
C ALA A 163 8.09 3.30 -26.74
N SER A 164 7.24 2.45 -26.17
CA SER A 164 5.98 2.02 -26.78
C SER A 164 4.84 3.04 -26.61
N CYS A 165 5.07 4.13 -25.86
CA CYS A 165 4.07 5.14 -25.57
C CYS A 165 4.02 6.21 -26.67
N GLY A 166 2.93 6.24 -27.46
CA GLY A 166 2.75 7.20 -28.57
C GLY A 166 2.57 8.67 -28.13
N ALA A 167 2.32 9.59 -29.07
CA ALA A 167 2.13 11.02 -28.79
C ALA A 167 0.77 11.37 -28.12
N ALA A 168 0.71 12.48 -27.38
CA ALA A 168 -0.42 12.89 -26.54
C ALA A 168 -1.60 13.57 -27.28
N THR A 169 -1.86 13.22 -28.55
CA THR A 169 -2.80 13.96 -29.40
C THR A 169 -4.23 13.40 -29.41
N SER A 170 -4.45 12.18 -28.92
CA SER A 170 -5.79 11.60 -28.77
C SER A 170 -5.85 10.45 -27.76
N LEU A 171 -7.06 10.14 -27.27
CA LEU A 171 -7.33 8.95 -26.44
C LEU A 171 -7.63 7.77 -27.38
N PRO A 172 -6.73 6.80 -27.52
CA PRO A 172 -6.94 5.67 -28.42
C PRO A 172 -7.98 4.69 -27.85
N ARG A 173 -8.50 3.80 -28.69
CA ARG A 173 -9.28 2.65 -28.20
C ARG A 173 -8.38 1.73 -27.36
N THR A 174 -8.97 0.97 -26.44
CA THR A 174 -8.22 0.04 -25.57
C THR A 174 -7.33 -0.93 -26.35
N SER A 175 -7.82 -1.45 -27.48
CA SER A 175 -7.05 -2.35 -28.36
C SER A 175 -5.87 -1.68 -29.08
N ALA A 176 -5.80 -0.34 -29.09
CA ALA A 176 -4.74 0.44 -29.70
C ALA A 176 -3.79 1.06 -28.65
N TRP A 177 -3.96 0.71 -27.36
CA TRP A 177 -3.05 1.12 -26.30
C TRP A 177 -1.81 0.23 -26.30
N ALA A 178 -0.72 0.73 -26.88
CA ALA A 178 0.55 0.02 -26.98
C ALA A 178 1.54 0.31 -25.83
N CYS A 179 1.22 1.26 -24.95
CA CYS A 179 2.11 1.70 -23.87
C CYS A 179 2.02 0.74 -22.67
N ASP A 180 3.14 0.39 -22.05
CA ASP A 180 3.15 -0.50 -20.87
C ASP A 180 2.57 0.18 -19.62
N TYR A 181 2.68 1.51 -19.56
CA TYR A 181 2.21 2.31 -18.43
C TYR A 181 0.70 2.55 -18.52
N ALA A 182 0.06 2.58 -17.35
CA ALA A 182 -1.31 3.05 -17.24
C ALA A 182 -1.39 4.55 -17.55
N MET A 183 -2.52 4.96 -18.13
CA MET A 183 -2.91 6.36 -18.15
C MET A 183 -3.64 6.67 -16.83
N LEU A 184 -3.22 7.70 -16.11
CA LEU A 184 -3.86 8.06 -14.85
C LEU A 184 -4.93 9.13 -15.03
N ARG A 185 -6.12 8.87 -14.48
CA ARG A 185 -7.13 9.88 -14.23
C ARG A 185 -6.99 10.36 -12.79
N VAL A 186 -6.90 11.67 -12.62
CA VAL A 186 -6.75 12.33 -11.31
C VAL A 186 -7.82 13.39 -11.21
N ASP A 187 -8.82 13.19 -10.35
CA ASP A 187 -9.79 14.23 -10.03
C ASP A 187 -9.46 14.80 -8.65
N LEU A 188 -9.32 16.12 -8.55
CA LEU A 188 -9.03 16.82 -7.31
C LEU A 188 -10.15 17.81 -7.03
N THR A 189 -10.81 17.64 -5.89
CA THR A 189 -11.91 18.51 -5.45
C THR A 189 -11.47 19.27 -4.21
N GLN A 190 -11.56 20.60 -4.23
CA GLN A 190 -11.30 21.42 -3.04
C GLN A 190 -12.47 21.30 -2.06
N ALA A 191 -12.18 20.96 -0.81
CA ALA A 191 -13.20 20.95 0.24
C ALA A 191 -13.43 22.39 0.73
N THR A 192 -14.45 23.06 0.20
CA THR A 192 -14.94 24.35 0.71
C THR A 192 -16.38 24.17 1.19
N SER A 193 -16.87 25.05 2.06
CA SER A 193 -18.28 25.06 2.42
C SER A 193 -19.14 25.25 1.17
N LEU A 194 -19.98 24.27 0.86
CA LEU A 194 -20.93 24.32 -0.25
C LEU A 194 -22.16 25.12 0.19
N GLY A 195 -22.05 26.45 0.29
CA GLY A 195 -23.22 27.33 0.43
C GLY A 195 -23.94 27.53 -0.92
N GLY A 196 -25.23 27.84 -0.92
CA GLY A 196 -25.99 28.20 -2.14
C GLY A 196 -26.10 27.09 -3.18
N ASN A 197 -25.83 27.40 -4.47
CA ASN A 197 -25.86 26.45 -5.61
C ASN A 197 -24.75 25.39 -5.50
N ALA A 198 -24.94 24.41 -4.62
CA ALA A 198 -23.95 23.39 -4.27
C ALA A 198 -23.39 22.63 -5.49
N ALA A 199 -24.22 22.34 -6.51
CA ALA A 199 -23.78 21.67 -7.72
C ALA A 199 -22.79 22.49 -8.55
N GLN A 200 -23.05 23.80 -8.69
CA GLN A 200 -22.17 24.72 -9.43
C GLN A 200 -20.86 24.93 -8.67
N ASN A 201 -20.93 25.06 -7.34
CA ASN A 201 -19.76 25.22 -6.49
C ASN A 201 -18.89 23.97 -6.46
N LEU A 202 -19.49 22.77 -6.42
CA LEU A 202 -18.74 21.51 -6.53
C LEU A 202 -18.04 21.40 -7.88
N SER A 203 -18.74 21.72 -8.97
CA SER A 203 -18.16 21.75 -10.32
C SER A 203 -17.02 22.77 -10.44
N ASN A 204 -17.15 23.94 -9.81
CA ASN A 204 -16.11 24.98 -9.77
C ASN A 204 -14.88 24.55 -8.97
N ASN A 205 -15.10 23.75 -7.93
CA ASN A 205 -14.08 23.28 -7.02
C ASN A 205 -13.47 21.92 -7.43
N THR A 206 -13.86 21.36 -8.58
CA THR A 206 -13.33 20.09 -9.10
C THR A 206 -12.51 20.32 -10.36
N VAL A 207 -11.30 19.77 -10.39
CA VAL A 207 -10.43 19.73 -11.57
C VAL A 207 -10.05 18.29 -11.88
N SER A 208 -10.03 17.94 -13.16
CA SER A 208 -9.76 16.59 -13.66
C SER A 208 -8.56 16.59 -14.60
N PHE A 209 -7.61 15.69 -14.36
CA PHE A 209 -6.42 15.51 -15.15
C PHE A 209 -6.35 14.10 -15.73
N TYR A 210 -5.93 14.05 -16.99
CA TYR A 210 -5.72 12.84 -17.75
C TYR A 210 -4.22 12.77 -18.08
N LEU A 211 -3.47 12.12 -17.20
CA LEU A 211 -2.02 12.02 -17.27
C LEU A 211 -1.65 10.85 -18.17
N ARG A 212 -1.18 11.17 -19.37
CA ARG A 212 -0.87 10.19 -20.40
C ARG A 212 0.64 9.98 -20.46
N PRO A 213 1.16 8.76 -20.26
CA PRO A 213 2.58 8.48 -20.46
C PRO A 213 3.01 8.77 -21.91
N VAL A 214 4.13 9.44 -22.08
CA VAL A 214 4.78 9.72 -23.38
C VAL A 214 6.27 9.38 -23.33
N VAL A 215 6.84 9.11 -24.50
CA VAL A 215 8.30 9.02 -24.68
C VAL A 215 9.00 10.32 -24.30
N SER A 216 10.19 10.20 -23.69
CA SER A 216 11.10 11.32 -23.49
C SER A 216 11.49 11.92 -24.85
N GLY A 217 11.06 13.15 -25.14
CA GLY A 217 11.34 13.86 -26.40
C GLY A 217 10.09 14.35 -27.15
N ALA A 218 8.90 13.83 -26.85
CA ALA A 218 7.64 14.32 -27.42
C ALA A 218 7.05 15.45 -26.55
N SER A 219 7.49 16.70 -26.76
CA SER A 219 7.12 17.92 -25.98
C SER A 219 6.54 17.64 -24.58
N PRO A 220 7.26 16.92 -23.71
CA PRO A 220 6.65 16.40 -22.51
C PRO A 220 6.54 17.51 -21.48
N THR A 221 5.34 17.72 -20.93
CA THR A 221 5.16 18.67 -19.84
C THR A 221 5.13 17.87 -18.54
N SER A 222 6.31 17.75 -17.91
CA SER A 222 6.44 17.17 -16.56
C SER A 222 5.74 18.02 -15.49
N THR A 223 5.46 19.29 -15.81
CA THR A 223 4.77 20.23 -14.95
C THR A 223 3.47 20.69 -15.60
N VAL A 224 2.33 20.38 -14.99
CA VAL A 224 1.03 20.95 -15.36
C VAL A 224 0.81 22.18 -14.49
N SER A 225 0.91 23.37 -15.10
CA SER A 225 0.72 24.66 -14.44
C SER A 225 -0.61 25.32 -14.83
N ASP A 226 -0.99 26.35 -14.06
CA ASP A 226 -2.11 27.26 -14.30
C ASP A 226 -3.48 26.59 -14.43
N PHE A 227 -3.91 25.94 -13.36
CA PHE A 227 -5.32 25.61 -13.16
C PHE A 227 -5.84 26.32 -11.91
N SER A 228 -6.84 27.16 -12.09
CA SER A 228 -7.54 27.85 -11.01
C SER A 228 -8.91 27.23 -10.82
N PHE A 229 -9.22 26.87 -9.57
CA PHE A 229 -10.58 26.52 -9.18
C PHE A 229 -11.51 27.72 -9.49
N GLY A 230 -12.67 27.46 -10.08
CA GLY A 230 -13.61 28.49 -10.51
C GLY A 230 -13.36 29.14 -11.89
N SER A 231 -12.31 28.77 -12.63
CA SER A 231 -12.10 29.26 -14.01
C SER A 231 -13.07 28.65 -15.05
N SER A 232 -13.15 29.23 -16.25
CA SER A 232 -14.00 28.79 -17.37
C SER A 232 -14.02 27.26 -17.56
N PRO A 233 -15.13 26.63 -17.97
CA PRO A 233 -15.23 25.18 -18.18
C PRO A 233 -14.13 24.59 -19.08
N THR A 234 -13.53 25.41 -19.96
CA THR A 234 -12.51 25.01 -20.94
C THR A 234 -11.16 24.59 -20.34
N THR A 235 -10.89 24.87 -19.06
CA THR A 235 -9.62 24.52 -18.39
C THR A 235 -9.74 23.38 -17.37
N ARG A 236 -10.93 22.81 -17.17
CA ARG A 236 -11.22 21.88 -16.05
C ARG A 236 -10.90 20.41 -16.31
N ALA A 237 -10.78 20.02 -17.58
CA ALA A 237 -10.37 18.69 -17.99
C ALA A 237 -9.21 18.79 -18.97
N ARG A 238 -7.99 18.44 -18.53
CA ARG A 238 -6.80 18.48 -19.38
C ARG A 238 -6.16 17.10 -19.51
N SER A 239 -5.90 16.69 -20.75
CA SER A 239 -4.97 15.61 -21.05
C SER A 239 -3.56 16.17 -21.17
N SER A 240 -2.64 15.72 -20.32
CA SER A 240 -1.23 16.13 -20.36
C SER A 240 -0.34 14.94 -20.64
N GLY A 241 0.63 15.11 -21.53
CA GLY A 241 1.69 14.15 -21.77
C GLY A 241 2.71 14.21 -20.63
N VAL A 242 2.96 13.07 -19.99
CA VAL A 242 3.88 12.92 -18.85
C VAL A 242 5.06 12.05 -19.24
N THR A 243 6.28 12.56 -18.99
CA THR A 243 7.50 11.79 -19.23
C THR A 243 7.59 10.60 -18.30
N CYS A 244 7.87 9.44 -18.87
CA CYS A 244 8.25 8.25 -18.13
C CYS A 244 9.73 7.94 -18.35
N ASN A 245 10.43 7.61 -17.28
CA ASN A 245 11.86 7.32 -17.30
C ASN A 245 12.07 5.81 -17.45
N SER A 246 12.81 5.40 -18.48
CA SER A 246 13.10 3.99 -18.79
C SER A 246 14.04 3.31 -17.80
N THR A 247 14.92 4.08 -17.14
CA THR A 247 15.88 3.58 -16.15
C THR A 247 15.24 3.31 -14.81
N THR A 248 14.40 4.25 -14.33
CA THR A 248 13.69 4.08 -13.04
C THR A 248 12.37 3.32 -13.19
N GLY A 249 11.83 3.27 -14.42
CA GLY A 249 10.55 2.66 -14.71
C GLY A 249 9.36 3.42 -14.12
N LYS A 250 9.51 4.74 -13.95
CA LYS A 250 8.53 5.62 -13.29
C LYS A 250 8.11 6.76 -14.21
N CYS A 251 6.82 7.06 -14.19
CA CYS A 251 6.25 8.29 -14.73
C CYS A 251 6.08 9.30 -13.59
N VAL A 252 6.43 10.57 -13.83
CA VAL A 252 6.36 11.62 -12.81
C VAL A 252 5.60 12.82 -13.38
N ALA A 253 4.45 13.11 -12.79
CA ALA A 253 3.66 14.32 -13.07
C ALA A 253 3.73 15.27 -11.89
N THR A 254 4.04 16.53 -12.16
CA THR A 254 4.02 17.61 -11.17
C THR A 254 2.89 18.56 -11.47
N LEU A 255 1.94 18.69 -10.56
CA LEU A 255 0.88 19.68 -10.61
C LEU A 255 1.30 20.88 -9.75
N THR A 256 1.31 22.08 -10.33
CA THR A 256 1.62 23.32 -9.60
C THR A 256 0.39 24.21 -9.54
N PHE A 257 0.08 24.70 -8.34
CA PHE A 257 -1.10 25.52 -8.08
C PHE A 257 -0.67 26.99 -8.00
N SER A 258 -1.08 27.80 -8.99
CA SER A 258 -0.84 29.24 -9.06
C SER A 258 -2.13 30.01 -8.75
N GLY A 259 -2.11 30.84 -7.70
CA GLY A 259 -3.18 31.78 -7.36
C GLY A 259 -4.30 31.22 -6.46
N GLY A 260 -4.49 31.85 -5.29
CA GLY A 260 -5.73 31.97 -4.48
C GLY A 260 -6.47 30.71 -3.99
N ALA A 261 -6.26 29.54 -4.57
CA ALA A 261 -7.08 28.34 -4.38
C ALA A 261 -6.35 27.21 -3.66
N SER A 262 -5.44 27.59 -2.76
CA SER A 262 -4.75 26.68 -1.87
C SER A 262 -5.58 26.45 -0.62
N SER A 263 -6.18 25.27 -0.53
CA SER A 263 -6.85 24.74 0.66
C SER A 263 -5.87 23.85 1.41
N SER A 264 -6.17 23.61 2.69
CA SER A 264 -5.58 22.52 3.45
C SER A 264 -6.36 21.21 3.29
N GLN A 265 -7.53 21.22 2.64
CA GLN A 265 -8.40 20.06 2.49
C GLN A 265 -8.83 19.85 1.03
N TYR A 266 -8.56 18.65 0.53
CA TYR A 266 -8.96 18.20 -0.80
C TYR A 266 -9.55 16.80 -0.75
N TYR A 267 -10.36 16.45 -1.75
CA TYR A 267 -10.73 15.07 -2.05
C TYR A 267 -10.04 14.68 -3.35
N LEU A 268 -9.28 13.61 -3.29
CA LEU A 268 -8.57 13.05 -4.43
C LEU A 268 -9.28 11.79 -4.89
N ARG A 269 -9.50 11.67 -6.20
CA ARG A 269 -9.87 10.42 -6.86
C ARG A 269 -8.81 10.05 -7.88
N LEU A 270 -8.28 8.85 -7.78
CA LEU A 270 -7.32 8.28 -8.72
C LEU A 270 -7.94 7.09 -9.43
N GLY A 271 -7.73 6.98 -10.73
CA GLY A 271 -8.08 5.80 -11.51
C GLY A 271 -6.99 5.50 -12.53
N ALA A 272 -6.72 4.23 -12.75
CA ALA A 272 -5.86 3.78 -13.84
C ALA A 272 -6.73 3.40 -15.05
N LEU A 273 -6.30 3.82 -16.24
CA LEU A 273 -6.93 3.50 -17.52
C LEU A 273 -5.96 2.70 -18.38
N TYR A 274 -6.54 1.83 -19.23
CA TYR A 274 -5.87 0.88 -20.13
C TYR A 274 -5.11 -0.25 -19.42
N ASN A 275 -4.13 0.08 -18.59
CA ASN A 275 -3.33 -0.88 -17.83
C ASN A 275 -3.41 -0.60 -16.32
N ASP A 276 -2.91 -1.54 -15.51
CA ASP A 276 -2.80 -1.36 -14.06
C ASP A 276 -1.58 -0.49 -13.70
N ALA A 277 -1.66 0.18 -12.54
CA ALA A 277 -0.54 0.88 -11.95
C ALA A 277 -0.19 0.22 -10.61
N SER A 278 0.94 -0.50 -10.58
CA SER A 278 1.36 -1.31 -9.42
C SER A 278 1.69 -0.46 -8.20
N LYS A 279 2.22 0.74 -8.41
CA LYS A 279 2.57 1.66 -7.34
C LYS A 279 2.31 3.08 -7.80
N VAL A 280 1.36 3.73 -7.17
CA VAL A 280 1.07 5.15 -7.32
C VAL A 280 1.44 5.85 -6.03
N SER A 281 2.40 6.76 -6.09
CA SER A 281 2.95 7.50 -4.95
C SER A 281 2.63 8.98 -5.10
N ILE A 282 2.06 9.57 -4.06
CA ILE A 282 1.73 10.99 -4.02
C ILE A 282 2.54 11.69 -2.96
N SER A 283 3.22 12.77 -3.35
CA SER A 283 3.95 13.67 -2.49
C SER A 283 3.61 15.12 -2.85
N GLY A 284 3.96 16.08 -2.00
CA GLY A 284 3.67 17.47 -2.30
C GLY A 284 4.45 18.45 -1.46
N ASN A 285 4.32 19.72 -1.84
CA ASN A 285 4.81 20.86 -1.07
C ASN A 285 3.65 21.76 -0.65
N VAL A 286 3.75 22.29 0.56
CA VAL A 286 2.89 23.34 1.09
C VAL A 286 3.68 24.63 1.25
N ASN A 287 2.98 25.77 1.22
CA ASN A 287 3.55 27.09 1.48
C ASN A 287 4.85 27.37 0.68
N GLY A 288 4.90 26.92 -0.57
CA GLY A 288 6.04 27.07 -1.48
C GLY A 288 6.89 25.80 -1.54
N ALA A 289 7.79 25.64 -0.56
CA ALA A 289 8.82 24.59 -0.58
C ALA A 289 8.75 23.59 0.60
N THR A 290 7.93 23.83 1.62
CA THR A 290 7.83 22.93 2.77
C THR A 290 7.20 21.60 2.35
N ILE A 291 7.74 20.47 2.82
CA ILE A 291 7.18 19.14 2.50
C ILE A 291 5.79 19.02 3.11
N ALA A 292 4.81 18.66 2.28
CA ALA A 292 3.45 18.39 2.72
C ALA A 292 3.41 17.13 3.58
N THR A 293 2.68 17.18 4.69
CA THR A 293 2.23 15.99 5.39
C THR A 293 0.75 15.79 5.15
N PHE A 294 0.39 14.58 4.75
CA PHE A 294 -0.97 14.17 4.50
C PHE A 294 -1.50 13.44 5.73
N SER A 295 -2.67 13.85 6.19
CA SER A 295 -3.50 13.12 7.15
C SER A 295 -4.80 12.66 6.48
N ASP A 296 -5.54 11.78 7.16
CA ASP A 296 -6.85 11.22 6.77
C ASP A 296 -6.86 10.21 5.60
N ALA A 297 -5.91 10.29 4.66
CA ALA A 297 -5.85 9.38 3.53
C ALA A 297 -5.41 7.96 3.92
N GLN A 298 -4.24 7.88 4.55
CA GLN A 298 -3.59 6.65 4.97
C GLN A 298 -2.86 6.86 6.29
N ILE A 299 -2.68 5.76 7.02
CA ILE A 299 -1.84 5.66 8.20
C ILE A 299 -0.74 4.63 7.93
N ALA A 300 0.41 4.80 8.57
CA ALA A 300 1.44 3.75 8.63
C ALA A 300 1.45 3.15 10.03
N VAL A 301 1.39 1.82 10.09
CA VAL A 301 1.49 1.05 11.33
C VAL A 301 2.74 0.19 11.25
N ASP A 302 3.56 0.27 12.27
CA ASP A 302 4.80 -0.48 12.39
C ASP A 302 4.79 -1.26 13.71
N ALA A 303 4.86 -2.58 13.62
CA ALA A 303 4.79 -3.47 14.77
C ALA A 303 6.05 -4.35 14.83
N THR A 304 6.60 -4.51 16.03
CA THR A 304 7.69 -5.44 16.31
C THR A 304 7.22 -6.53 17.26
N GLY A 305 7.22 -7.76 16.78
CA GLY A 305 6.96 -8.97 17.53
C GLY A 305 8.24 -9.59 18.09
N LYS A 306 8.12 -10.22 19.25
CA LYS A 306 9.18 -10.92 19.98
C LYS A 306 8.67 -12.31 20.36
N ALA A 307 9.49 -13.33 20.11
CA ALA A 307 9.32 -14.67 20.61
C ALA A 307 10.66 -15.14 21.19
N GLU A 308 10.73 -15.27 22.51
CA GLU A 308 11.97 -15.51 23.25
C GLU A 308 13.09 -14.51 22.89
N ASP A 309 14.10 -14.93 22.13
CA ASP A 309 15.23 -14.09 21.69
C ASP A 309 15.12 -13.63 20.22
N GLN A 310 14.09 -14.08 19.49
CA GLN A 310 13.88 -13.70 18.09
C GLN A 310 12.92 -12.51 17.97
N LEU A 311 13.28 -11.58 17.09
CA LEU A 311 12.51 -10.35 16.79
C LEU A 311 12.11 -10.31 15.32
N ARG A 312 10.88 -9.87 15.05
CA ARG A 312 10.37 -9.62 13.68
C ARG A 312 9.61 -8.31 13.64
N ARG A 313 9.91 -7.47 12.64
CA ARG A 313 9.26 -6.18 12.40
C ARG A 313 8.42 -6.26 11.13
N ILE A 314 7.21 -5.72 11.18
CA ILE A 314 6.27 -5.60 10.07
C ILE A 314 5.81 -4.14 9.98
N ALA A 315 5.83 -3.57 8.78
CA ALA A 315 5.32 -2.24 8.51
C ALA A 315 4.25 -2.30 7.42
N VAL A 316 3.07 -1.77 7.70
CA VAL A 316 1.93 -1.74 6.78
C VAL A 316 1.38 -0.32 6.65
N ARG A 317 0.77 -0.04 5.50
CA ARG A 317 -0.03 1.17 5.30
C ARG A 317 -1.48 0.78 5.18
N LEU A 318 -2.35 1.48 5.90
CA LEU A 318 -3.78 1.20 5.91
C LEU A 318 -4.57 2.41 5.41
N PRO A 319 -5.60 2.20 4.58
CA PRO A 319 -6.57 3.23 4.26
C PRO A 319 -7.42 3.58 5.48
N VAL A 320 -7.65 4.87 5.76
CA VAL A 320 -8.52 5.29 6.88
C VAL A 320 -9.88 5.74 6.37
N LYS A 321 -9.89 6.78 5.53
CA LYS A 321 -11.11 7.36 4.93
C LYS A 321 -11.12 7.19 3.41
N SER A 322 -10.31 6.29 2.87
CA SER A 322 -10.31 6.03 1.42
C SER A 322 -11.23 4.89 1.06
N SER A 323 -11.94 5.03 -0.05
CA SER A 323 -12.84 4.02 -0.61
C SER A 323 -12.37 3.59 -1.99
N THR A 324 -12.37 2.28 -2.25
CA THR A 324 -12.25 1.73 -3.59
C THR A 324 -13.63 1.71 -4.23
N LEU A 325 -13.77 2.47 -5.31
CA LEU A 325 -14.99 2.62 -6.06
C LEU A 325 -14.84 1.86 -7.37
N PRO A 326 -15.81 1.00 -7.75
CA PRO A 326 -15.81 0.44 -9.09
C PRO A 326 -15.86 1.56 -10.14
N ALA A 327 -15.20 1.37 -11.28
CA ALA A 327 -15.13 2.36 -12.35
C ALA A 327 -16.52 2.81 -12.86
N SER A 328 -17.52 1.94 -12.76
CA SER A 328 -18.93 2.19 -13.12
C SER A 328 -19.85 2.45 -11.93
N ALA A 329 -19.31 2.72 -10.74
CA ALA A 329 -20.12 3.10 -9.59
C ALA A 329 -20.71 4.51 -9.79
N LEU A 330 -22.04 4.63 -9.64
CA LEU A 330 -22.68 5.93 -9.53
C LEU A 330 -22.30 6.51 -8.15
N GLN A 331 -21.49 7.56 -8.14
CA GLN A 331 -21.15 8.28 -6.91
C GLN A 331 -22.02 9.53 -6.83
N THR A 332 -22.98 9.53 -5.92
CA THR A 332 -23.83 10.70 -5.65
C THR A 332 -23.72 11.08 -4.19
N ASN A 333 -23.70 12.38 -3.92
CA ASN A 333 -23.78 12.93 -2.58
C ASN A 333 -25.25 13.12 -2.12
N SER A 334 -26.21 12.64 -2.91
CA SER A 334 -27.65 12.73 -2.70
C SER A 334 -28.35 11.42 -3.12
N THR A 335 -29.61 11.26 -2.74
CA THR A 335 -30.45 10.13 -3.12
C THR A 335 -30.59 10.04 -4.64
N ILE A 336 -30.21 8.89 -5.21
CA ILE A 336 -30.46 8.57 -6.61
C ILE A 336 -31.90 8.10 -6.74
N CYS A 337 -32.74 8.89 -7.39
CA CYS A 337 -34.04 8.43 -7.84
C CYS A 337 -33.89 7.75 -9.20
N LYS A 338 -33.84 6.42 -9.24
CA LYS A 338 -33.77 5.66 -10.49
C LYS A 338 -35.11 4.99 -10.75
N THR A 339 -35.86 5.51 -11.71
CA THR A 339 -37.06 4.85 -12.22
C THR A 339 -36.63 3.76 -13.20
N PHE A 340 -36.61 2.52 -12.71
CA PHE A 340 -36.44 1.37 -13.60
C PHE A 340 -37.78 1.06 -14.24
N THR A 341 -37.90 1.35 -15.54
CA THR A 341 -38.98 0.80 -16.35
C THR A 341 -38.44 -0.42 -17.08
N THR A 342 -39.07 -1.57 -16.89
CA THR A 342 -38.82 -2.75 -17.72
C THR A 342 -40.00 -2.85 -18.68
N GLY A 343 -39.74 -2.57 -19.95
CA GLY A 343 -40.73 -2.63 -21.01
C GLY A 343 -40.03 -2.93 -22.33
N SER A 344 -40.43 -4.00 -23.00
CA SER A 344 -39.99 -4.34 -24.35
C SER A 344 -40.64 -3.36 -25.34
N GLY A 345 -39.92 -2.30 -25.69
CA GLY A 345 -40.29 -1.35 -26.73
C GLY A 345 -40.01 0.09 -26.30
N LEU A 346 -39.16 0.78 -27.06
CA LEU A 346 -38.85 2.21 -26.87
C LEU A 346 -40.14 3.06 -26.89
N PRO A 347 -40.39 3.94 -25.91
CA PRO A 347 -41.38 4.98 -26.06
C PRO A 347 -40.73 6.26 -26.57
N THR A 348 -41.28 6.79 -27.68
CA THR A 348 -41.10 8.18 -28.11
C THR A 348 -41.56 9.14 -27.03
N PRO A 349 -40.93 10.32 -26.85
CA PRO A 349 -41.24 11.21 -25.74
C PRO A 349 -42.56 11.94 -26.02
N ALA A 350 -43.63 11.54 -25.34
CA ALA A 350 -44.88 12.29 -25.31
C ALA A 350 -45.39 12.41 -23.86
N ALA A 351 -45.44 13.66 -23.42
CA ALA A 351 -46.31 14.26 -22.41
C ALA A 351 -46.49 13.56 -21.03
N SER A 352 -45.92 14.23 -20.02
CA SER A 352 -46.50 14.54 -18.70
C SER A 352 -47.26 13.45 -17.92
N ILE A 353 -46.72 13.12 -16.75
CA ILE A 353 -47.52 12.63 -15.62
C ILE A 353 -47.31 13.59 -14.45
N THR A 354 -48.25 14.53 -14.30
CA THR A 354 -48.50 15.25 -13.06
C THR A 354 -49.09 14.27 -12.05
N GLY A 355 -48.24 13.79 -11.15
CA GLY A 355 -48.63 13.03 -9.97
C GLY A 355 -47.95 13.66 -8.76
N ALA A 356 -48.72 14.45 -8.00
CA ALA A 356 -48.29 14.99 -6.72
C ALA A 356 -47.97 13.83 -5.76
N ASN A 357 -46.88 13.98 -5.01
CA ASN A 357 -46.45 13.15 -3.89
C ASN A 357 -46.03 11.70 -4.20
N SER A 358 -44.79 11.54 -4.66
CA SER A 358 -43.99 10.36 -4.26
C SER A 358 -42.50 10.71 -4.23
N LEU A 359 -42.06 11.17 -3.05
CA LEU A 359 -40.74 10.99 -2.43
C LEU A 359 -39.57 10.66 -3.36
N CYS A 360 -39.16 11.64 -4.15
CA CYS A 360 -37.76 11.98 -4.34
C CYS A 360 -37.70 13.52 -4.25
N PRO A 361 -36.88 14.09 -3.37
CA PRO A 361 -36.74 15.55 -3.30
C PRO A 361 -36.21 16.13 -4.61
#